data_AF-A0A955TTC1-F1
#
_entry.id   AF-A0A955TTC1-F1
#
_cell.length_a   1.000
_cell.length_b   1.000
_cell.length_c   1.000
_cell.angle_alpha   90.00
_cell.angle_beta   90.00
_cell.angle_gamma   90.00
#
_symmetry.space_group_name_H-M   'P 1'
#
loop_
_entity.id
_entity.type
_entity.pdbx_description
1 polymer ?
#
loop_
_entity_poly.entity_id
_entity_poly.type
_entity_poly.pdbx_seq_one_letter_code
_entity_poly.pdbx_strand_id
1 'polypeptide(L)'
;VPDTFGALGPAIKATHEELLKSGQIQPIPELAAADLPRLPKTVEQAKKDGEVLVAPLIRSTISDDRGDEPLYQGYPASELINAGYDIPHIIGLLWDNRLVSKQEAEIIKRIIMLSADHGPCVSGALT
;
A
#
# COMPACT_ATOMS: atom_id res chain seq x y z
N VAL A 1 -19.54 0.42 -45.24
CA VAL A 1 -19.12 1.32 -44.15
C VAL A 1 -20.37 1.91 -43.55
N PRO A 2 -20.61 1.79 -42.22
CA PRO A 2 -21.81 2.32 -41.59
C PRO A 2 -21.80 3.85 -41.55
N ASP A 3 -22.99 4.46 -41.49
CA ASP A 3 -23.15 5.91 -41.53
C ASP A 3 -22.68 6.60 -40.23
N THR A 4 -22.67 5.87 -39.11
CA THR A 4 -22.22 6.35 -37.79
C THR A 4 -21.57 5.23 -36.97
N PHE A 5 -20.84 5.58 -35.91
CA PHE A 5 -20.29 4.59 -34.97
C PHE A 5 -21.39 3.77 -34.27
N GLY A 6 -22.54 4.37 -33.96
CA GLY A 6 -23.67 3.64 -33.36
C GLY A 6 -24.26 2.56 -34.28
N ALA A 7 -24.14 2.75 -35.60
CA ALA A 7 -24.59 1.76 -36.60
C ALA A 7 -23.55 0.64 -36.85
N LEU A 8 -22.38 0.67 -36.20
CA LEU A 8 -21.34 -0.33 -36.39
C LEU A 8 -21.76 -1.72 -35.90
N GLY A 9 -22.40 -1.83 -34.74
CA GLY A 9 -22.92 -3.11 -34.21
C GLY A 9 -23.92 -3.79 -35.16
N PRO A 10 -24.98 -3.08 -35.62
CA PRO A 10 -25.90 -3.61 -36.64
C PRO A 10 -25.22 -4.00 -37.95
N ALA A 11 -24.28 -3.19 -38.44
CA ALA A 11 -23.55 -3.50 -39.67
C ALA A 11 -22.68 -4.77 -39.54
N ILE A 12 -21.97 -4.94 -38.41
CA ILE A 12 -21.20 -6.16 -38.13
C ILE A 12 -22.12 -7.40 -38.11
N LYS A 13 -23.27 -7.29 -37.44
CA LYS A 13 -24.25 -8.38 -37.37
C LYS A 13 -24.79 -8.75 -38.76
N ALA A 14 -25.16 -7.77 -39.57
CA ALA A 14 -25.66 -8.00 -40.93
C ALA A 14 -24.63 -8.72 -41.81
N THR A 15 -23.37 -8.25 -41.84
CA THR A 15 -22.30 -8.90 -42.59
C THR A 15 -22.03 -10.33 -42.09
N HIS A 16 -22.05 -10.57 -40.78
CA HIS A 16 -21.89 -11.91 -40.21
C HIS A 16 -23.01 -12.87 -40.67
N GLU A 17 -24.27 -12.42 -40.66
CA GLU A 17 -25.40 -13.21 -41.16
C GLU A 17 -25.32 -13.48 -42.67
N GLU A 18 -24.84 -12.53 -43.47
CA GLU A 18 -24.59 -12.73 -44.91
C GLU A 18 -23.48 -13.77 -45.17
N LEU A 19 -22.40 -13.74 -44.40
CA LEU A 19 -21.31 -14.70 -44.51
C LEU A 19 -21.73 -16.12 -44.09
N LEU A 20 -22.59 -16.25 -43.08
CA LEU A 20 -23.21 -17.52 -42.71
C LEU A 20 -24.12 -18.06 -43.82
N LYS A 21 -24.96 -17.21 -44.42
CA LYS A 21 -25.86 -17.59 -45.52
C LYS A 21 -25.10 -17.99 -46.78
N SER A 22 -23.98 -17.33 -47.07
CA SER A 22 -23.13 -17.66 -48.22
C SER A 22 -22.23 -18.88 -47.99
N GLY A 23 -22.20 -19.44 -46.77
CA GLY A 23 -21.43 -20.64 -46.43
C GLY A 23 -19.92 -20.41 -46.29
N GLN A 24 -19.47 -19.16 -46.31
CA GLN A 24 -18.05 -18.80 -46.16
C GLN A 24 -17.54 -19.02 -44.72
N ILE A 25 -18.44 -18.92 -43.73
CA ILE A 25 -18.15 -19.18 -42.33
C ILE A 25 -19.14 -20.21 -41.78
N GLN A 26 -18.67 -21.05 -40.86
CA GLN A 26 -19.50 -22.03 -40.15
C GLN A 26 -19.74 -21.57 -38.71
N PRO A 27 -20.92 -21.85 -38.12
CA PRO A 27 -21.15 -21.59 -36.72
C PRO A 27 -20.16 -22.41 -35.89
N ILE A 28 -19.33 -21.72 -35.10
CA ILE A 28 -18.47 -22.38 -34.11
C ILE A 28 -19.36 -22.74 -32.93
N PRO A 29 -19.35 -23.99 -32.44
CA PRO A 29 -20.09 -24.36 -31.24
C PRO A 29 -19.64 -23.48 -30.08
N GLU A 30 -20.60 -22.93 -29.34
CA GLU A 30 -20.31 -22.23 -28.09
C GLU A 30 -19.64 -23.22 -27.13
N LEU A 31 -18.42 -22.90 -26.68
CA LEU A 31 -17.75 -23.72 -25.67
C LEU A 31 -18.53 -23.61 -24.36
N ALA A 32 -18.86 -24.75 -23.76
CA ALA A 32 -19.48 -24.71 -22.45
C ALA A 32 -18.49 -24.11 -21.45
N ALA A 33 -18.98 -23.41 -20.42
CA ALA A 33 -18.13 -22.86 -19.37
C ALA A 33 -17.26 -23.93 -18.67
N ALA A 34 -17.63 -25.21 -18.77
CA ALA A 34 -16.86 -26.35 -18.27
C ALA A 34 -15.61 -26.67 -19.11
N ASP A 35 -15.61 -26.33 -20.40
CA ASP A 35 -14.53 -26.62 -21.35
C ASP A 35 -13.44 -25.54 -21.34
N LEU A 36 -13.72 -24.39 -20.71
CA LEU A 36 -12.75 -23.30 -20.55
C LEU A 36 -11.79 -23.59 -19.38
N PRO A 37 -10.47 -23.39 -19.55
CA PRO A 37 -9.52 -23.56 -18.47
C PRO A 37 -9.78 -22.53 -17.37
N ARG A 38 -9.85 -22.99 -16.12
CA ARG A 38 -9.97 -22.11 -14.96
C ARG A 38 -8.60 -21.49 -14.66
N LEU A 39 -8.45 -20.21 -14.95
CA LEU A 39 -7.25 -19.47 -14.57
C LEU A 39 -7.23 -19.24 -13.06
N PRO A 40 -6.06 -19.31 -12.41
CA PRO A 40 -5.95 -19.00 -10.99
C PRO A 40 -6.25 -17.52 -10.76
N LYS A 41 -7.00 -17.22 -9.70
CA LYS A 41 -7.20 -15.85 -9.25
C LYS A 41 -5.89 -15.26 -8.74
N THR A 42 -5.74 -13.95 -8.88
CA THR A 42 -4.66 -13.22 -8.20
C THR A 42 -4.88 -13.24 -6.69
N VAL A 43 -3.79 -13.10 -5.91
CA VAL A 43 -3.89 -13.04 -4.44
C VAL A 43 -4.69 -11.81 -4.00
N GLU A 44 -4.57 -10.68 -4.71
CA GLU A 44 -5.34 -9.47 -4.43
C GLU A 44 -6.85 -9.69 -4.61
N GLN A 45 -7.26 -10.35 -5.69
CA GLN A 45 -8.67 -10.70 -5.93
C GLN A 45 -9.18 -11.68 -4.89
N ALA A 46 -8.46 -12.78 -4.63
CA ALA A 46 -8.86 -13.76 -3.64
C ALA A 46 -8.94 -13.17 -2.21
N LYS A 47 -8.07 -12.21 -1.89
CA LYS A 47 -8.13 -11.46 -0.62
C LYS A 47 -9.34 -10.54 -0.56
N LYS A 48 -9.67 -9.85 -1.66
CA LYS A 48 -10.85 -8.97 -1.75
C LYS A 48 -12.16 -9.76 -1.67
N ASP A 49 -12.19 -10.94 -2.27
CA ASP A 49 -13.32 -11.88 -2.25
C ASP A 49 -13.44 -12.61 -0.89
N GLY A 50 -12.45 -12.47 0.00
CA GLY A 50 -12.42 -13.13 1.31
C GLY A 50 -12.08 -14.63 1.27
N GLU A 51 -11.57 -15.12 0.13
CA GLU A 51 -11.21 -16.53 -0.07
C GLU A 51 -9.87 -16.89 0.58
N VAL A 52 -8.96 -15.91 0.72
CA VAL A 52 -7.63 -16.11 1.29
C VAL A 52 -7.31 -15.02 2.32
N LEU A 53 -6.75 -15.43 3.45
CA LEU A 53 -6.13 -14.54 4.43
C LEU A 53 -4.61 -14.59 4.26
N VAL A 54 -4.00 -13.44 3.97
CA VAL A 54 -2.54 -13.30 3.91
C VAL A 54 -2.05 -12.77 5.25
N ALA A 55 -1.31 -13.60 6.00
CA ALA A 55 -0.71 -13.20 7.27
C ALA A 55 0.46 -12.22 7.05
N PRO A 56 0.57 -11.13 7.85
CA PRO A 56 1.69 -10.21 7.76
C PRO A 56 2.98 -10.88 8.27
N LEU A 57 4.08 -10.68 7.53
CA LEU A 57 5.39 -11.24 7.90
C LEU A 57 6.12 -10.41 8.97
N ILE A 58 5.89 -9.09 8.97
CA ILE A 58 6.55 -8.14 9.87
C ILE A 58 5.47 -7.42 10.66
N ARG A 59 5.73 -7.26 11.96
CA ARG A 59 4.89 -6.48 12.86
C ARG A 59 5.65 -5.26 13.34
N SER A 60 5.10 -4.08 13.03
CA SER A 60 5.52 -2.81 13.64
C SER A 60 4.51 -2.43 14.73
N THR A 61 5.00 -1.88 15.84
CA THR A 61 4.17 -1.43 16.97
C THR A 61 4.44 0.02 17.35
N ILE A 62 5.44 0.68 16.74
CA ILE A 62 5.90 2.01 17.18
C ILE A 62 5.44 3.13 16.25
N SER A 63 5.13 2.81 14.99
CA SER A 63 4.64 3.75 14.00
C SER A 63 3.66 3.12 13.02
N ASP A 64 2.75 3.94 12.47
CA ASP A 64 1.82 3.58 11.39
C ASP A 64 1.74 4.73 10.38
N ASP A 65 2.08 4.45 9.13
CA ASP A 65 2.14 5.43 8.02
C ASP A 65 1.17 5.08 6.89
N ARG A 66 0.14 4.27 7.19
CA ARG A 66 -0.87 3.85 6.19
C ARG A 66 -2.02 4.85 6.03
N GLY A 67 -2.15 5.79 6.97
CA GLY A 67 -3.19 6.82 6.98
C GLY A 67 -2.78 8.08 6.22
N ASP A 68 -3.51 9.17 6.45
CA ASP A 68 -3.23 10.48 5.83
C ASP A 68 -2.00 11.18 6.45
N GLU A 69 -1.63 10.83 7.68
CA GLU A 69 -0.44 11.34 8.37
C GLU A 69 0.22 10.23 9.23
N PRO A 70 1.54 10.33 9.51
CA PRO A 70 2.23 9.33 10.33
C PRO A 70 1.74 9.38 11.78
N LEU A 71 1.48 8.19 12.32
CA LEU A 71 1.16 7.98 13.72
C LEU A 71 2.38 7.45 14.46
N TYR A 72 2.71 8.04 15.62
CA TYR A 72 3.71 7.55 16.56
C TYR A 72 3.00 7.01 17.79
N GLN A 73 3.06 5.69 18.02
CA GLN A 73 2.27 5.02 19.06
C GLN A 73 0.77 5.37 19.02
N GLY A 74 0.22 5.56 17.82
CA GLY A 74 -1.17 5.95 17.60
C GLY A 74 -1.47 7.45 17.72
N TYR A 75 -0.51 8.28 18.14
CA TYR A 75 -0.65 9.73 18.14
C TYR A 75 -0.30 10.31 16.77
N PRO A 76 -1.15 11.16 16.18
CA PRO A 76 -0.79 11.93 14.99
C PRO A 76 0.47 12.77 15.22
N ALA A 77 1.41 12.72 14.28
CA ALA A 77 2.63 13.51 14.39
C ALA A 77 2.34 15.02 14.51
N SER A 78 1.32 15.52 13.80
CA SER A 78 0.89 16.92 13.89
C SER A 78 0.38 17.30 15.29
N GLU A 79 -0.37 16.40 15.95
CA GLU A 79 -0.87 16.59 17.32
C GLU A 79 0.30 16.74 18.30
N LEU A 80 1.30 15.87 18.20
CA LEU A 80 2.48 15.90 19.07
C LEU A 80 3.27 17.21 18.91
N ILE A 81 3.49 17.65 17.68
CA ILE A 81 4.19 18.90 17.38
C ILE A 81 3.40 20.10 17.92
N ASN A 82 2.10 20.16 17.67
CA ASN A 82 1.24 21.26 18.10
C ASN A 82 1.07 21.33 19.63
N ALA A 83 1.15 20.19 20.31
CA ALA A 83 1.17 20.11 21.77
C ALA A 83 2.51 20.53 22.40
N GLY A 84 3.53 20.84 21.58
CA GLY A 84 4.84 21.30 22.05
C GLY A 84 5.79 20.18 22.48
N TYR A 85 5.57 18.95 22.00
CA TYR A 85 6.51 17.85 22.23
C TYR A 85 7.72 17.96 21.30
N ASP A 86 8.90 18.04 21.91
CA ASP A 86 10.18 18.07 21.20
C ASP A 86 10.72 16.67 20.85
N ILE A 87 11.77 16.61 20.01
CA ILE A 87 12.49 15.39 19.61
C ILE A 87 12.74 14.40 20.77
N PRO A 88 13.20 14.81 21.97
CA PRO A 88 13.43 13.87 23.07
C PRO A 88 12.16 13.16 23.56
N HIS A 89 11.00 13.82 23.47
CA HIS A 89 9.71 13.18 23.78
C HIS A 89 9.35 12.12 22.74
N ILE A 90 9.61 12.40 21.46
CA ILE A 90 9.38 11.47 20.36
C ILE A 90 10.32 10.26 20.45
N ILE A 91 11.58 10.47 20.85
CA ILE A 91 12.52 9.38 21.15
C ILE A 91 11.95 8.48 22.24
N GLY A 92 11.48 9.04 23.35
CA GLY A 92 10.83 8.27 24.42
C GLY A 92 9.60 7.51 23.92
N LEU A 93 8.74 8.16 23.14
CA LEU A 93 7.53 7.56 22.59
C LEU A 93 7.83 6.37 21.67
N LEU A 94 8.82 6.49 20.79
CA LEU A 94 9.16 5.46 19.83
C LEU A 94 10.02 4.33 20.42
N TRP A 95 10.90 4.63 21.38
CA TRP A 95 11.83 3.64 21.93
C TRP A 95 11.32 2.95 23.20
N ASP A 96 10.55 3.66 24.03
CA ASP A 96 9.98 3.17 25.31
C ASP A 96 8.46 2.93 25.23
N ASN A 97 7.84 3.17 24.07
CA ASN A 97 6.39 3.10 23.87
C ASN A 97 5.60 3.99 24.84
N ARG A 98 6.21 5.07 25.33
CA ARG A 98 5.67 5.92 26.39
C ARG A 98 6.01 7.38 26.13
N LEU A 99 5.01 8.24 26.29
CA LEU A 99 5.23 9.68 26.26
C LEU A 99 5.92 10.10 27.56
N VAL A 100 7.22 10.38 27.46
CA VAL A 100 8.06 10.73 28.61
C VAL A 100 7.69 12.12 29.17
N SER A 101 7.90 12.30 30.47
CA SER A 101 7.72 13.60 31.13
C SER A 101 8.73 14.64 30.63
N LYS A 102 8.45 15.93 30.90
CA LYS A 102 9.36 17.03 30.55
C LYS A 102 10.74 16.87 31.20
N GLN A 103 10.80 16.38 32.44
CA GLN A 103 12.07 16.13 33.15
C GLN A 103 12.87 15.01 32.46
N GLU A 104 12.21 13.91 32.08
CA GLU A 104 12.85 12.81 31.36
C GLU A 104 13.34 13.24 29.97
N ALA A 105 12.52 14.00 29.22
CA ALA A 105 12.91 14.55 27.94
C ALA A 105 14.13 15.49 28.04
N GLU A 106 14.22 16.29 29.10
CA GLU A 106 15.38 17.15 29.36
C GLU A 106 16.65 16.33 29.67
N ILE A 107 16.51 15.19 30.36
CA ILE A 107 17.63 14.26 30.58
C ILE A 107 18.12 13.69 29.24
N ILE A 108 17.21 13.19 28.39
CA ILE A 108 17.55 12.66 27.06
C ILE A 108 18.24 13.74 26.22
N LYS A 109 17.72 14.95 26.22
CA LYS A 109 18.32 16.11 25.53
C LYS A 109 19.75 16.36 26.00
N ARG A 110 19.99 16.36 27.31
CA ARG A 110 21.33 16.57 27.89
C ARG A 110 22.30 15.45 27.53
N ILE A 111 21.83 14.20 27.50
CA ILE A 111 22.64 13.05 27.07
C ILE A 111 23.10 13.26 25.63
N ILE A 112 22.17 13.59 24.71
CA ILE A 112 22.48 13.86 23.30
C ILE A 112 23.47 15.02 23.15
N MET A 113 23.28 16.10 23.90
CA MET A 113 24.18 17.26 23.88
C MET A 113 25.59 16.91 24.39
N LEU A 114 25.68 16.14 25.46
CA LEU A 114 26.97 15.76 26.06
C LEU A 114 27.74 14.76 25.18
N SER A 115 27.03 13.87 24.50
CA SER A 115 27.62 12.84 23.63
C SER A 115 27.86 13.31 22.20
N ALA A 116 27.62 14.58 21.89
CA ALA A 116 27.66 15.08 20.52
C ALA A 116 29.04 14.94 19.87
N ASP A 117 30.12 15.15 20.63
CA ASP A 117 31.49 14.93 20.18
C ASP A 117 32.44 14.74 21.38
N HIS A 118 33.51 13.96 21.17
CA HIS A 118 34.60 13.77 22.12
C HIS A 118 35.99 13.97 21.48
N GLY A 119 36.04 14.66 20.33
CA GLY A 119 37.27 14.95 19.61
C GLY A 119 37.78 13.77 18.77
N PRO A 120 38.87 13.99 18.00
CA PRO A 120 39.28 13.07 16.92
C PRO A 120 39.97 11.79 17.41
N CYS A 121 40.28 11.67 18.70
CA CYS A 121 41.06 10.56 19.23
C CYS A 121 40.23 9.31 19.59
N VAL A 122 38.91 9.34 19.38
CA VAL A 122 38.03 8.17 19.57
C VAL A 122 37.89 7.37 18.28
N SER A 123 37.78 6.04 18.38
CA SER A 123 37.81 5.14 17.21
C SER A 123 36.77 5.44 16.13
N GLY A 124 35.62 6.01 16.50
CA GLY A 124 34.54 6.35 15.57
C GLY A 124 34.62 7.75 14.94
N ALA A 125 35.54 8.62 15.39
CA ALA A 125 35.60 10.02 14.94
C ALA A 125 36.48 10.23 13.70
N LEU A 126 37.38 9.29 13.39
CA LEU A 126 38.24 9.33 12.20
C LEU A 126 37.57 8.55 11.06
N THR A 127 36.79 9.26 10.24
CA THR A 127 36.39 8.82 8.89
C THR A 127 36.72 9.88 7.87
#